data_AF-A0A3A4NMP3-F1
#
_entry.id   AF-A0A3A4NMP3-F1
#
_cell.length_a   1.000
_cell.length_b   1.000
_cell.length_c   1.000
_cell.angle_alpha   90.00
_cell.angle_beta   90.00
_cell.angle_gamma   90.00
#
_symmetry.space_group_name_H-M   'P 1'
#
loop_
_entity.id
_entity.type
_entity.pdbx_description
1 polymer ?
#
loop_
_entity_poly.entity_id
_entity_poly.type
_entity_poly.pdbx_seq_one_letter_code
_entity_poly.pdbx_strand_id
1 'polypeptide(L)'
;MYPDPFSKDQITSWLEHYLNKDQNFFYQDYFARNSTLKEEGIDPIPFSMGLLSDVQYADFWEDAINLYTAAMYRSQNLPALADHLIEWLERKEIIYTSKIITFKVICLNSLLQLVGPNFFQDGMLKDKIVAFSDRFFQQGNVTDPRYWYSIYNLEAIASLPPESLSHEQNKIMIWTQTVARECVKFAGYLHYATTDKKYADIVKQSENSEFIQVRNKAITFLSVEKKDDWLSGNYELFAMYRQQRTLTPEEMETIGKSETYGSTRTNKDGTRPRN
;
A
#
# COMPACT_ATOMS: atom_id res chain seq x y z
N MET A 1 -5.05 -20.41 -5.88
CA MET A 1 -5.43 -20.79 -4.50
C MET A 1 -4.17 -21.28 -3.84
N TYR A 2 -3.46 -20.41 -3.12
CA TYR A 2 -2.43 -20.87 -2.19
C TYR A 2 -3.12 -21.64 -1.06
N PRO A 3 -2.56 -22.76 -0.58
CA PRO A 3 -3.12 -23.47 0.55
C PRO A 3 -3.22 -22.49 1.73
N ASP A 4 -4.39 -22.45 2.37
CA ASP A 4 -4.64 -21.62 3.53
C ASP A 4 -3.62 -22.03 4.61
N PRO A 5 -2.70 -21.15 5.01
CA PRO A 5 -1.60 -21.56 5.87
C PRO A 5 -2.06 -21.90 7.29
N PHE A 6 -3.29 -21.53 7.67
CA PHE A 6 -3.87 -21.76 9.00
C PHE A 6 -5.34 -22.19 8.91
N SER A 7 -5.78 -23.03 9.85
CA SER A 7 -7.19 -23.40 9.98
C SER A 7 -8.00 -22.30 10.67
N LYS A 8 -9.32 -22.29 10.42
CA LYS A 8 -10.27 -21.45 11.15
C LYS A 8 -10.12 -21.55 12.68
N ASP A 9 -9.88 -22.76 13.20
CA ASP A 9 -9.70 -22.97 14.64
C ASP A 9 -8.41 -22.31 15.15
N GLN A 10 -7.32 -22.36 14.38
CA GLN A 10 -6.07 -21.69 14.73
C GLN A 10 -6.25 -20.18 14.76
N ILE A 11 -6.88 -19.59 13.73
CA ILE A 11 -7.11 -18.14 13.67
C ILE A 11 -8.05 -17.70 14.79
N THR A 12 -9.09 -18.47 15.09
CA THR A 12 -10.04 -18.16 16.17
C THR A 12 -9.33 -18.16 17.53
N SER A 13 -8.49 -19.17 17.79
CA SER A 13 -7.69 -19.21 19.01
C SER A 13 -6.77 -18.00 19.14
N TRP A 14 -6.08 -17.62 18.06
CA TRP A 14 -5.23 -16.44 18.06
C TRP A 14 -6.01 -15.13 18.23
N LEU A 15 -7.20 -15.01 17.64
CA LEU A 15 -8.08 -13.86 17.86
C LEU A 15 -8.54 -13.75 19.32
N GLU A 16 -8.89 -14.86 19.96
CA GLU A 16 -9.19 -14.85 21.40
C GLU A 16 -8.00 -14.35 22.21
N HIS A 17 -6.78 -14.76 21.86
CA HIS A 17 -5.57 -14.30 22.54
C HIS A 17 -5.29 -12.81 22.28
N TYR A 18 -5.46 -12.36 21.02
CA TYR A 18 -5.26 -10.98 20.59
C TYR A 18 -6.30 -10.01 21.18
N LEU A 19 -7.58 -10.40 21.24
CA LEU A 19 -8.68 -9.57 21.74
C LEU A 19 -8.78 -9.55 23.27
N ASN A 20 -8.36 -10.62 23.96
CA ASN A 20 -8.37 -10.67 25.43
C ASN A 20 -7.24 -9.86 26.07
N LYS A 21 -6.26 -9.41 25.28
CA LYS A 21 -5.15 -8.57 25.72
C LYS A 21 -5.16 -7.25 24.94
N ASP A 22 -6.13 -6.37 25.16
CA ASP A 22 -5.89 -4.90 25.15
C ASP A 22 -7.16 -4.07 25.35
N GLN A 23 -7.17 -3.24 26.40
CA GLN A 23 -8.15 -2.16 26.57
C GLN A 23 -7.55 -0.76 26.48
N ASN A 24 -6.25 -0.59 26.21
CA ASN A 24 -5.67 0.73 26.04
C ASN A 24 -4.43 0.61 25.16
N PHE A 25 -4.36 1.28 24.02
CA PHE A 25 -3.20 2.04 23.50
C PHE A 25 -3.55 2.65 22.13
N PHE A 26 -3.03 3.86 21.85
CA PHE A 26 -3.31 4.63 20.62
C PHE A 26 -2.05 4.67 19.71
N TYR A 27 -2.28 4.48 18.39
CA TYR A 27 -1.47 4.79 17.19
C TYR A 27 0.02 4.39 17.09
N GLN A 28 0.81 4.21 18.16
CA GLN A 28 2.13 3.51 18.11
C GLN A 28 1.97 1.97 18.13
N ASP A 29 0.73 1.53 17.97
CA ASP A 29 0.22 0.27 18.46
C ASP A 29 0.67 -0.91 17.59
N TYR A 30 0.85 -0.77 16.28
CA TYR A 30 1.14 -1.93 15.44
C TYR A 30 2.52 -2.55 15.69
N PHE A 31 3.57 -1.76 15.95
CA PHE A 31 4.88 -2.30 16.34
C PHE A 31 4.87 -2.85 17.77
N ALA A 32 4.12 -2.21 18.67
CA ALA A 32 3.92 -2.69 20.03
C ALA A 32 3.16 -4.02 20.03
N ARG A 33 1.98 -4.10 19.40
CA ARG A 33 1.19 -5.31 19.13
C ARG A 33 2.02 -6.40 18.44
N ASN A 34 2.84 -6.05 17.44
CA ASN A 34 3.79 -7.00 16.84
C ASN A 34 4.74 -7.60 17.88
N SER A 35 5.25 -6.77 18.79
CA SER A 35 6.18 -7.18 19.84
C SER A 35 5.47 -8.01 20.90
N THR A 36 4.27 -7.61 21.32
CA THR A 36 3.41 -8.37 22.24
C THR A 36 3.10 -9.76 21.68
N LEU A 37 2.66 -9.86 20.43
CA LEU A 37 2.41 -11.16 19.78
C LEU A 37 3.66 -12.05 19.80
N LYS A 38 4.84 -11.47 19.50
CA LYS A 38 6.11 -12.20 19.54
C LYS A 38 6.51 -12.65 20.94
N GLU A 39 6.32 -11.82 21.96
CA GLU A 39 6.58 -12.16 23.37
C GLU A 39 5.71 -13.32 23.85
N GLU A 40 4.49 -13.42 23.29
CA GLU A 40 3.54 -14.51 23.54
C GLU A 40 3.76 -15.73 22.62
N GLY A 41 4.83 -15.74 21.81
CA GLY A 41 5.18 -16.86 20.93
C GLY A 41 4.33 -16.97 19.66
N ILE A 42 3.58 -15.92 19.29
CA ILE A 42 2.79 -15.84 18.06
C ILE A 42 3.60 -15.11 16.98
N ASP A 43 3.82 -15.77 15.83
CA ASP A 43 4.43 -15.11 14.68
C ASP A 43 3.42 -14.19 13.97
N PRO A 44 3.67 -12.87 13.91
CA PRO A 44 2.69 -11.94 13.38
C PRO A 44 2.43 -12.06 11.89
N ILE A 45 3.38 -12.56 11.10
CA ILE A 45 3.22 -12.71 9.65
C ILE A 45 2.18 -13.81 9.35
N PRO A 46 2.40 -15.07 9.78
CA PRO A 46 1.38 -16.12 9.88
C PRO A 46 0.01 -15.65 10.35
N PHE A 47 -0.04 -15.01 11.52
CA PHE A 47 -1.30 -14.56 12.12
C PHE A 47 -2.05 -13.58 11.21
N SER A 48 -1.35 -12.54 10.73
CA SER A 48 -1.95 -11.53 9.85
C SER A 48 -2.42 -12.15 8.54
N MET A 49 -1.63 -13.04 7.94
CA MET A 49 -2.03 -13.74 6.72
C MET A 49 -3.28 -14.60 6.90
N GLY A 50 -3.43 -15.28 8.05
CA GLY A 50 -4.64 -16.05 8.36
C GLY A 50 -5.89 -15.15 8.47
N LEU A 51 -5.78 -13.98 9.09
CA LEU A 51 -6.89 -13.02 9.09
C LEU A 51 -7.22 -12.53 7.69
N LEU A 52 -6.18 -12.25 6.89
CA LEU A 52 -6.34 -11.72 5.55
C LEU A 52 -6.88 -12.75 4.57
N SER A 53 -6.69 -14.06 4.79
CA SER A 53 -7.13 -15.12 3.86
C SER A 53 -8.63 -15.40 3.91
N ASP A 54 -9.32 -15.10 5.01
CA ASP A 54 -10.74 -15.44 5.21
C ASP A 54 -11.63 -14.20 5.42
N VAL A 55 -12.70 -14.11 4.62
CA VAL A 55 -13.69 -13.03 4.62
C VAL A 55 -14.48 -12.93 5.93
N GLN A 56 -14.57 -14.02 6.71
CA GLN A 56 -15.23 -13.97 8.02
C GLN A 56 -14.51 -13.05 9.02
N TYR A 57 -13.25 -12.71 8.75
CA TYR A 57 -12.43 -11.81 9.58
C TYR A 57 -12.27 -10.42 8.97
N ALA A 58 -13.14 -10.02 8.02
CA ALA A 58 -13.08 -8.71 7.36
C ALA A 58 -13.04 -7.51 8.33
N ASP A 59 -13.60 -7.68 9.52
CA ASP A 59 -13.58 -6.70 10.61
C ASP A 59 -12.16 -6.37 11.10
N PHE A 60 -11.22 -7.29 10.95
CA PHE A 60 -9.83 -7.18 11.43
C PHE A 60 -8.83 -6.97 10.30
N TRP A 61 -9.27 -6.81 9.06
CA TRP A 61 -8.36 -6.72 7.91
C TRP A 61 -7.48 -5.47 7.90
N GLU A 62 -7.97 -4.33 8.40
CA GLU A 62 -7.14 -3.13 8.55
C GLU A 62 -6.00 -3.38 9.55
N ASP A 63 -6.31 -3.93 10.72
CA ASP A 63 -5.30 -4.30 11.71
C ASP A 63 -4.33 -5.34 11.14
N ALA A 64 -4.82 -6.32 10.40
CA ALA A 64 -4.01 -7.38 9.80
C ALA A 64 -3.05 -6.84 8.72
N ILE A 65 -3.48 -5.93 7.83
CA ILE A 65 -2.56 -5.26 6.90
C ILE A 65 -1.50 -4.50 7.70
N ASN A 66 -1.90 -3.72 8.70
CA ASN A 66 -0.98 -2.88 9.44
C ASN A 66 0.05 -3.72 10.23
N LEU A 67 -0.36 -4.83 10.81
CA LEU A 67 0.54 -5.81 11.44
C LEU A 67 1.49 -6.45 10.42
N TYR A 68 0.96 -6.92 9.29
CA TYR A 68 1.73 -7.55 8.23
C TYR A 68 2.79 -6.58 7.66
N THR A 69 2.37 -5.38 7.26
CA THR A 69 3.27 -4.33 6.73
C THR A 69 4.33 -3.94 7.75
N ALA A 70 3.97 -3.77 9.03
CA ALA A 70 4.92 -3.45 10.09
C ALA A 70 5.92 -4.59 10.33
N ALA A 71 5.49 -5.85 10.25
CA ALA A 71 6.36 -7.01 10.37
C ALA A 71 7.34 -7.11 9.18
N MET A 72 6.87 -6.76 7.97
CA MET A 72 7.66 -6.76 6.75
C MET A 72 8.59 -5.55 6.62
N TYR A 73 8.33 -4.44 7.31
CA TYR A 73 9.10 -3.19 7.19
C TYR A 73 10.63 -3.39 7.25
N ARG A 74 11.10 -4.17 8.23
CA ARG A 74 12.54 -4.40 8.44
C ARG A 74 13.09 -5.61 7.69
N SER A 75 12.25 -6.37 7.00
CA SER A 75 12.64 -7.59 6.29
C SER A 75 13.41 -7.32 4.99
N GLN A 76 13.53 -6.04 4.57
CA GLN A 76 14.01 -5.60 3.25
C GLN A 76 13.22 -6.18 2.06
N ASN A 77 12.14 -6.93 2.31
CA ASN A 77 11.39 -7.62 1.27
C ASN A 77 10.15 -6.83 0.83
N LEU A 78 10.38 -5.57 0.42
CA LEU A 78 9.33 -4.72 -0.14
C LEU A 78 8.71 -5.30 -1.42
N PRO A 79 9.46 -5.98 -2.33
CA PRO A 79 8.87 -6.63 -3.49
C PRO A 79 7.82 -7.69 -3.14
N ALA A 80 8.05 -8.55 -2.13
CA ALA A 80 7.05 -9.53 -1.72
C ALA A 80 5.84 -8.89 -1.04
N LEU A 81 6.05 -7.81 -0.27
CA LEU A 81 4.94 -7.02 0.27
C LEU A 81 4.06 -6.49 -0.87
N ALA A 82 4.65 -5.95 -1.94
CA ALA A 82 3.90 -5.48 -3.10
C ALA A 82 3.10 -6.61 -3.76
N ASP A 83 3.70 -7.80 -3.93
CA ASP A 83 2.99 -8.98 -4.49
C ASP A 83 1.73 -9.32 -3.68
N HIS A 84 1.84 -9.38 -2.35
CA HIS A 84 0.70 -9.68 -1.49
C HIS A 84 -0.36 -8.57 -1.49
N LEU A 85 0.04 -7.30 -1.45
CA LEU A 85 -0.90 -6.18 -1.55
C LEU A 85 -1.66 -6.19 -2.89
N ILE A 86 -0.98 -6.54 -3.98
CA ILE A 86 -1.61 -6.70 -5.30
C ILE A 86 -2.57 -7.89 -5.31
N GLU A 87 -2.14 -9.06 -4.83
CA GLU A 87 -2.99 -10.26 -4.71
C GLU A 87 -4.27 -9.95 -3.92
N TRP A 88 -4.11 -9.30 -2.77
CA TRP A 88 -5.20 -8.89 -1.91
C TRP A 88 -6.10 -7.84 -2.53
N LEU A 89 -5.55 -6.87 -3.26
CA LEU A 89 -6.33 -5.88 -3.99
C LEU A 89 -7.17 -6.54 -5.09
N GLU A 90 -6.60 -7.50 -5.82
CA GLU A 90 -7.24 -8.17 -6.94
C GLU A 90 -8.18 -9.32 -6.55
N ARG A 91 -8.12 -9.80 -5.30
CA ARG A 91 -9.01 -10.85 -4.81
C ARG A 91 -10.49 -10.49 -5.02
N LYS A 92 -11.24 -11.37 -5.66
CA LYS A 92 -12.69 -11.21 -5.81
C LYS A 92 -13.40 -11.69 -4.55
N GLU A 93 -14.34 -10.90 -4.08
CA GLU A 93 -15.18 -11.24 -2.94
C GLU A 93 -16.60 -11.55 -3.40
N ILE A 94 -17.29 -12.44 -2.67
CA ILE A 94 -18.67 -12.81 -2.98
C ILE A 94 -19.61 -11.61 -2.72
N ILE A 95 -19.35 -10.85 -1.66
CA ILE A 95 -20.11 -9.66 -1.26
C ILE A 95 -19.11 -8.57 -0.87
N TYR A 96 -19.28 -7.36 -1.40
CA TYR A 96 -18.46 -6.20 -1.05
C TYR A 96 -19.13 -5.37 0.06
N THR A 97 -18.70 -5.60 1.30
CA THR A 97 -19.09 -4.79 2.46
C THR A 97 -18.20 -3.55 2.58
N SER A 98 -18.58 -2.60 3.45
CA SER A 98 -17.76 -1.41 3.73
C SER A 98 -16.35 -1.77 4.17
N LYS A 99 -16.20 -2.75 5.07
CA LYS A 99 -14.91 -3.25 5.59
C LYS A 99 -14.01 -3.83 4.49
N ILE A 100 -14.61 -4.61 3.58
CA ILE A 100 -13.92 -5.18 2.43
C ILE A 100 -13.40 -4.08 1.51
N ILE A 101 -14.23 -3.08 1.20
CA ILE A 101 -13.83 -1.98 0.31
C ILE A 101 -12.76 -1.11 0.98
N THR A 102 -12.87 -0.82 2.28
CA THR A 102 -11.84 -0.13 3.05
C THR A 102 -10.51 -0.89 2.99
N PHE A 103 -10.52 -2.21 3.15
CA PHE A 103 -9.34 -3.03 2.98
C PHE A 103 -8.69 -2.88 1.59
N LYS A 104 -9.49 -2.87 0.52
CA LYS A 104 -8.97 -2.60 -0.85
C LYS A 104 -8.34 -1.21 -0.96
N VAL A 105 -8.96 -0.19 -0.35
CA VAL A 105 -8.40 1.17 -0.28
C VAL A 105 -7.07 1.17 0.45
N ILE A 106 -6.95 0.45 1.58
CA ILE A 106 -5.71 0.35 2.34
C ILE A 106 -4.63 -0.32 1.49
N CYS A 107 -4.91 -1.43 0.81
CA CYS A 107 -3.94 -2.06 -0.09
C CYS A 107 -3.44 -1.09 -1.16
N LEU A 108 -4.35 -0.39 -1.83
CA LEU A 108 -4.01 0.61 -2.84
C LEU A 108 -3.19 1.77 -2.26
N ASN A 109 -3.54 2.22 -1.06
CA ASN A 109 -2.82 3.28 -0.39
C ASN A 109 -1.41 2.82 0.03
N SER A 110 -1.23 1.61 0.55
CA SER A 110 0.08 1.03 0.84
C SER A 110 0.93 0.89 -0.43
N LEU A 111 0.34 0.41 -1.54
CA LEU A 111 1.04 0.36 -2.84
C LEU A 111 1.47 1.76 -3.29
N LEU A 112 0.60 2.75 -3.18
CA LEU A 112 0.93 4.15 -3.46
C LEU A 112 2.11 4.64 -2.62
N GLN A 113 2.13 4.32 -1.33
CA GLN A 113 3.23 4.70 -0.43
C GLN A 113 4.55 3.98 -0.76
N LEU A 114 4.50 2.82 -1.42
CA LEU A 114 5.67 2.12 -1.97
C LEU A 114 6.19 2.75 -3.28
N VAL A 115 5.40 3.59 -3.95
CA VAL A 115 5.85 4.47 -5.07
C VAL A 115 6.59 5.71 -4.56
N GLY A 116 7.09 5.64 -3.34
CA GLY A 116 7.89 6.68 -2.71
C GLY A 116 9.24 6.92 -3.39
N PRO A 117 9.81 8.14 -3.33
CA PRO A 117 11.09 8.44 -3.97
C PRO A 117 12.25 7.57 -3.49
N ASN A 118 12.21 7.06 -2.25
CA ASN A 118 13.28 6.23 -1.68
C ASN A 118 13.03 4.74 -1.92
N PHE A 119 11.80 4.26 -1.74
CA PHE A 119 11.50 2.85 -1.98
C PHE A 119 11.53 2.47 -3.45
N PHE A 120 11.07 3.36 -4.34
CA PHE A 120 10.92 3.06 -5.77
C PHE A 120 12.26 3.08 -6.55
N GLN A 121 13.39 3.21 -5.85
CA GLN A 121 14.73 2.97 -6.40
C GLN A 121 15.04 1.47 -6.54
N ASP A 122 14.36 0.60 -5.79
CA ASP A 122 14.45 -0.85 -5.95
C ASP A 122 13.83 -1.25 -7.30
N GLY A 123 14.67 -1.76 -8.21
CA GLY A 123 14.25 -2.16 -9.55
C GLY A 123 13.21 -3.27 -9.58
N MET A 124 13.28 -4.23 -8.65
CA MET A 124 12.31 -5.33 -8.59
C MET A 124 10.96 -4.84 -8.07
N LEU A 125 10.96 -3.99 -7.05
CA LEU A 125 9.73 -3.36 -6.54
C LEU A 125 9.07 -2.52 -7.64
N LYS A 126 9.88 -1.68 -8.32
CA LYS A 126 9.43 -0.84 -9.43
C LYS A 126 8.79 -1.68 -10.53
N ASP A 127 9.47 -2.72 -11.01
CA ASP A 127 8.97 -3.56 -12.11
C ASP A 127 7.63 -4.21 -11.76
N LYS A 128 7.48 -4.71 -10.53
CA LYS A 128 6.22 -5.30 -10.05
C LYS A 128 5.08 -4.28 -10.04
N ILE A 129 5.30 -3.11 -9.44
CA ILE A 129 4.27 -2.08 -9.33
C ILE A 129 3.91 -1.52 -10.71
N VAL A 130 4.88 -1.28 -11.59
CA VAL A 130 4.63 -0.76 -12.95
C VAL A 130 3.86 -1.81 -13.78
N ALA A 131 4.28 -3.07 -13.78
CA ALA A 131 3.60 -4.13 -14.51
C ALA A 131 2.13 -4.31 -14.05
N PHE A 132 1.90 -4.27 -12.73
CA PHE A 132 0.56 -4.25 -12.17
C PHE A 132 -0.22 -3.02 -12.64
N SER A 133 0.35 -1.83 -12.48
CA SER A 133 -0.32 -0.55 -12.77
C SER A 133 -0.72 -0.44 -14.23
N ASP A 134 0.16 -0.83 -15.16
CA ASP A 134 -0.10 -0.81 -16.59
C ASP A 134 -1.33 -1.64 -16.94
N ARG A 135 -1.42 -2.86 -16.38
CA ARG A 135 -2.61 -3.71 -16.58
C ARG A 135 -3.82 -3.15 -15.86
N PHE A 136 -3.67 -2.69 -14.62
CA PHE A 136 -4.76 -2.20 -13.77
C PHE A 136 -5.48 -0.99 -14.40
N PHE A 137 -4.72 -0.02 -14.92
CA PHE A 137 -5.29 1.17 -15.58
C PHE A 137 -5.81 0.89 -17.00
N GLN A 138 -5.42 -0.22 -17.64
CA GLN A 138 -5.96 -0.63 -18.95
C GLN A 138 -7.32 -1.36 -18.85
N GLN A 139 -7.63 -1.96 -17.71
CA GLN A 139 -8.83 -2.79 -17.55
C GLN A 139 -10.15 -2.00 -17.53
N GLY A 140 -10.10 -0.69 -17.30
CA GLY A 140 -11.27 0.18 -17.34
C GLY A 140 -11.00 1.56 -16.75
N ASN A 141 -12.05 2.36 -16.60
CA ASN A 141 -11.94 3.70 -16.02
C ASN A 141 -11.89 3.64 -14.48
N VAL A 142 -10.79 3.14 -13.93
CA VAL A 142 -10.58 2.97 -12.47
C VAL A 142 -10.62 4.28 -11.68
N THR A 143 -10.58 5.43 -12.34
CA THR A 143 -10.74 6.75 -11.69
C THR A 143 -12.19 7.24 -11.62
N ASP A 144 -13.13 6.52 -12.24
CA ASP A 144 -14.57 6.80 -12.17
C ASP A 144 -15.23 5.89 -11.11
N PRO A 145 -15.89 6.45 -10.08
CA PRO A 145 -16.65 5.66 -9.10
C PRO A 145 -17.65 4.67 -9.72
N ARG A 146 -18.24 4.97 -10.90
CA ARG A 146 -19.18 4.08 -11.59
C ARG A 146 -18.56 2.76 -12.03
N TYR A 147 -17.28 2.79 -12.42
CA TYR A 147 -16.55 1.56 -12.72
C TYR A 147 -16.55 0.63 -11.51
N TRP A 148 -16.26 1.18 -10.33
CA TRP A 148 -16.24 0.40 -9.09
C TRP A 148 -17.61 -0.03 -8.60
N TYR A 149 -18.65 0.77 -8.82
CA TYR A 149 -20.02 0.31 -8.56
C TYR A 149 -20.31 -0.98 -9.34
N SER A 150 -19.84 -1.08 -10.58
CA SER A 150 -20.01 -2.30 -11.35
C SER A 150 -19.13 -3.46 -10.90
N ILE A 151 -17.84 -3.19 -10.67
CA ILE A 151 -16.91 -4.23 -10.18
C ILE A 151 -17.36 -4.81 -8.82
N TYR A 152 -18.01 -4.01 -7.97
CA TYR A 152 -18.48 -4.42 -6.64
C TYR A 152 -19.96 -4.83 -6.60
N ASN A 153 -20.66 -4.89 -7.74
CA ASN A 153 -22.09 -5.19 -7.85
C ASN A 153 -22.99 -4.27 -6.98
N LEU A 154 -22.71 -2.96 -7.02
CA LEU A 154 -23.37 -1.92 -6.23
C LEU A 154 -24.31 -1.04 -7.07
N GLU A 155 -24.55 -1.36 -8.35
CA GLU A 155 -25.34 -0.50 -9.25
C GLU A 155 -26.76 -0.25 -8.72
N ALA A 156 -27.39 -1.26 -8.12
CA ALA A 156 -28.70 -1.12 -7.51
C ALA A 156 -28.69 -0.09 -6.37
N ILE A 157 -27.65 -0.10 -5.52
CA ILE A 157 -27.49 0.86 -4.43
C ILE A 157 -27.17 2.25 -4.99
N ALA A 158 -26.29 2.33 -5.99
CA ALA A 158 -25.89 3.58 -6.64
C ALA A 158 -27.05 4.30 -7.36
N SER A 159 -28.10 3.56 -7.74
CA SER A 159 -29.29 4.12 -8.38
C SER A 159 -30.28 4.76 -7.40
N LEU A 160 -30.12 4.52 -6.09
CA LEU A 160 -31.01 5.09 -5.08
C LEU A 160 -30.65 6.55 -4.77
N PRO A 161 -31.64 7.39 -4.43
CA PRO A 161 -31.37 8.73 -3.92
C PRO A 161 -30.51 8.67 -2.64
N PRO A 162 -29.52 9.57 -2.45
CA PRO A 162 -28.64 9.54 -1.27
C PRO A 162 -29.36 9.51 0.08
N GLU A 163 -30.50 10.22 0.19
CA GLU A 163 -31.36 10.28 1.37
C GLU A 163 -32.08 8.96 1.69
N SER A 164 -32.14 8.04 0.73
CA SER A 164 -32.77 6.72 0.88
C SER A 164 -31.77 5.64 1.29
N LEU A 165 -30.48 5.96 1.33
CA LEU A 165 -29.44 5.00 1.71
C LEU A 165 -29.45 4.77 3.22
N SER A 166 -29.42 3.50 3.64
CA SER A 166 -29.06 3.16 5.01
C SER A 166 -27.63 3.63 5.32
N HIS A 167 -27.31 3.74 6.62
CA HIS A 167 -25.97 4.13 7.08
C HIS A 167 -24.85 3.27 6.46
N GLU A 168 -25.04 1.95 6.41
CA GLU A 168 -24.04 1.04 5.84
C GLU A 168 -23.93 1.15 4.32
N GLN A 169 -25.04 1.32 3.61
CA GLN A 169 -25.00 1.58 2.16
C GLN A 169 -24.28 2.89 1.87
N ASN A 170 -24.54 3.94 2.63
CA ASN A 170 -23.84 5.22 2.47
C ASN A 170 -22.33 5.08 2.70
N LYS A 171 -21.89 4.33 3.72
CA LYS A 171 -20.46 4.03 3.92
C LYS A 171 -19.84 3.29 2.74
N ILE A 172 -20.52 2.27 2.21
CA ILE A 172 -20.08 1.51 1.03
C ILE A 172 -19.86 2.47 -0.16
N MET A 173 -20.80 3.38 -0.41
CA MET A 173 -20.69 4.35 -1.50
C MET A 173 -19.53 5.31 -1.31
N ILE A 174 -19.33 5.84 -0.09
CA ILE A 174 -18.20 6.74 0.25
C ILE A 174 -16.86 6.04 0.05
N TRP A 175 -16.71 4.82 0.55
CA TRP A 175 -15.46 4.07 0.40
C TRP A 175 -15.20 3.69 -1.06
N THR A 176 -16.23 3.38 -1.83
CA THR A 176 -16.10 3.10 -3.27
C THR A 176 -15.62 4.33 -4.04
N GLN A 177 -16.18 5.51 -3.74
CA GLN A 177 -15.66 6.78 -4.30
C GLN A 177 -14.23 7.07 -3.86
N THR A 178 -13.87 6.66 -2.64
CA THR A 178 -12.51 6.78 -2.12
C THR A 178 -11.54 5.92 -2.93
N VAL A 179 -11.90 4.70 -3.33
CA VAL A 179 -11.06 3.86 -4.22
C VAL A 179 -10.70 4.63 -5.50
N ALA A 180 -11.70 5.20 -6.19
CA ALA A 180 -11.48 5.97 -7.41
C ALA A 180 -10.55 7.17 -7.18
N ARG A 181 -10.74 7.89 -6.06
CA ARG A 181 -9.88 9.00 -5.66
C ARG A 181 -8.43 8.56 -5.39
N GLU A 182 -8.24 7.43 -4.71
CA GLU A 182 -6.89 6.89 -4.48
C GLU A 182 -6.24 6.42 -5.79
N CYS A 183 -7.01 5.92 -6.77
CA CYS A 183 -6.48 5.59 -8.10
C CYS A 183 -5.90 6.82 -8.83
N VAL A 184 -6.53 7.99 -8.69
CA VAL A 184 -5.98 9.26 -9.21
C VAL A 184 -4.63 9.57 -8.55
N LYS A 185 -4.55 9.44 -7.22
CA LYS A 185 -3.28 9.68 -6.52
C LYS A 185 -2.20 8.69 -6.96
N PHE A 186 -2.56 7.43 -7.13
CA PHE A 186 -1.65 6.37 -7.51
C PHE A 186 -1.06 6.63 -8.91
N ALA A 187 -1.91 6.98 -9.87
CA ALA A 187 -1.45 7.44 -11.19
C ALA A 187 -0.53 8.66 -11.08
N GLY A 188 -0.86 9.65 -10.26
CA GLY A 188 0.01 10.81 -10.08
C GLY A 188 1.39 10.50 -9.48
N TYR A 189 1.46 9.63 -8.47
CA TYR A 189 2.75 9.20 -7.90
C TYR A 189 3.55 8.37 -8.90
N LEU A 190 2.89 7.50 -9.68
CA LEU A 190 3.55 6.78 -10.77
C LEU A 190 4.09 7.73 -11.83
N HIS A 191 3.36 8.80 -12.17
CA HIS A 191 3.87 9.84 -13.06
C HIS A 191 5.11 10.52 -12.48
N TYR A 192 5.12 10.88 -11.19
CA TYR A 192 6.30 11.47 -10.56
C TYR A 192 7.50 10.53 -10.53
N ALA A 193 7.27 9.26 -10.22
CA ALA A 193 8.33 8.26 -10.11
C ALA A 193 8.89 7.80 -11.46
N THR A 194 8.07 7.78 -12.51
CA THR A 194 8.46 7.23 -13.83
C THR A 194 8.64 8.28 -14.92
N THR A 195 8.08 9.49 -14.74
CA THR A 195 7.90 10.53 -15.77
C THR A 195 7.07 10.11 -16.99
N ASP A 196 6.45 8.93 -16.96
CA ASP A 196 5.61 8.42 -18.05
C ASP A 196 4.32 9.24 -18.16
N LYS A 197 4.05 9.74 -19.38
CA LYS A 197 2.91 10.61 -19.66
C LYS A 197 1.57 9.87 -19.55
N LYS A 198 1.53 8.55 -19.76
CA LYS A 198 0.28 7.79 -19.68
C LYS A 198 -0.40 7.94 -18.32
N TYR A 199 0.39 8.01 -17.25
CA TYR A 199 -0.11 8.19 -15.89
C TYR A 199 -0.57 9.63 -15.64
N ALA A 200 0.12 10.63 -16.20
CA ALA A 200 -0.36 12.02 -16.16
C ALA A 200 -1.68 12.19 -16.91
N ASP A 201 -1.84 11.52 -18.05
CA ASP A 201 -3.06 11.59 -18.87
C ASP A 201 -4.26 11.00 -18.12
N ILE A 202 -4.08 9.94 -17.35
CA ILE A 202 -5.11 9.39 -16.45
C ILE A 202 -5.56 10.46 -15.45
N VAL A 203 -4.63 11.14 -14.77
CA VAL A 203 -4.97 12.20 -13.81
C VAL A 203 -5.71 13.36 -14.48
N LYS A 204 -5.25 13.80 -15.66
CA LYS A 204 -5.88 14.89 -16.42
C LYS A 204 -7.30 14.54 -16.87
N GLN A 205 -7.54 13.31 -17.30
CA GLN A 205 -8.89 12.86 -17.65
C GLN A 205 -9.85 12.98 -16.46
N SER A 206 -9.36 12.70 -15.25
CA SER A 206 -10.13 12.82 -14.01
C SER A 206 -10.47 14.26 -13.60
N GLU A 207 -9.84 15.29 -14.16
CA GLU A 207 -10.17 16.71 -13.90
C GLU A 207 -11.59 17.07 -14.38
N ASN A 208 -12.11 16.32 -15.35
CA ASN A 208 -13.46 16.51 -15.88
C ASN A 208 -14.50 15.60 -15.21
N SER A 209 -14.14 14.93 -14.11
CA SER A 209 -15.05 14.02 -13.41
C SER A 209 -16.29 14.75 -12.88
N GLU A 210 -17.45 14.11 -13.04
CA GLU A 210 -18.72 14.53 -12.44
C GLU A 210 -18.68 14.40 -10.90
N PHE A 211 -17.78 13.56 -10.38
CA PHE A 211 -17.60 13.34 -8.95
C PHE A 211 -16.62 14.36 -8.37
N ILE A 212 -17.14 15.31 -7.59
CA ILE A 212 -16.40 16.46 -7.04
C ILE A 212 -15.11 16.04 -6.33
N GLN A 213 -15.13 14.95 -5.54
CA GLN A 213 -13.94 14.51 -4.81
C GLN A 213 -12.81 13.99 -5.72
N VAL A 214 -13.17 13.31 -6.81
CA VAL A 214 -12.22 12.83 -7.82
C VAL A 214 -11.64 14.02 -8.58
N ARG A 215 -12.52 14.91 -9.07
CA ARG A 215 -12.12 16.14 -9.77
C ARG A 215 -11.20 17.02 -8.93
N ASN A 216 -11.59 17.34 -7.69
CA ASN A 216 -10.78 18.18 -6.80
C ASN A 216 -9.42 17.53 -6.50
N LYS A 217 -9.36 16.20 -6.42
CA LYS A 217 -8.10 15.49 -6.27
C LYS A 217 -7.24 15.67 -7.52
N ALA A 218 -7.79 15.39 -8.70
CA ALA A 218 -7.09 15.48 -9.99
C ALA A 218 -6.49 16.86 -10.27
N ILE A 219 -7.29 17.93 -10.14
CA ILE A 219 -6.89 19.32 -10.42
C ILE A 219 -5.62 19.73 -9.67
N THR A 220 -5.47 19.25 -8.43
CA THR A 220 -4.34 19.64 -7.59
C THR A 220 -3.16 18.69 -7.72
N PHE A 221 -3.35 17.48 -8.24
CA PHE A 221 -2.40 16.40 -7.99
C PHE A 221 -1.13 16.47 -8.81
N LEU A 222 -1.17 17.05 -10.02
CA LEU A 222 -0.01 17.25 -10.90
C LEU A 222 0.72 18.60 -10.69
N SER A 223 0.44 19.30 -9.58
CA SER A 223 1.08 20.58 -9.28
C SER A 223 2.53 20.42 -8.84
N VAL A 224 3.31 21.49 -8.93
CA VAL A 224 4.71 21.51 -8.47
C VAL A 224 4.77 21.22 -6.97
N GLU A 225 3.87 21.80 -6.18
CA GLU A 225 3.79 21.57 -4.74
C GLU A 225 3.56 20.10 -4.41
N LYS A 226 2.73 19.40 -5.20
CA LYS A 226 2.50 17.96 -4.99
C LYS A 226 3.67 17.08 -5.39
N LYS A 227 4.44 17.50 -6.39
CA LYS A 227 5.71 16.85 -6.75
C LYS A 227 6.74 17.02 -5.63
N ASP A 228 6.84 18.22 -5.05
CA ASP A 228 7.74 18.52 -3.95
C ASP A 228 7.34 17.76 -2.67
N ASP A 229 6.04 17.69 -2.38
CA ASP A 229 5.48 16.85 -1.31
C ASP A 229 5.89 15.38 -1.49
N TRP A 230 5.82 14.84 -2.72
CA TRP A 230 6.26 13.48 -3.01
C TRP A 230 7.77 13.32 -2.81
N LEU A 231 8.58 14.24 -3.36
CA LEU A 231 10.05 14.24 -3.23
C LEU A 231 10.52 14.29 -1.78
N SER A 232 9.72 14.88 -0.87
CA SER A 232 10.05 14.93 0.56
C SER A 232 10.18 13.54 1.20
N GLY A 233 9.53 12.51 0.62
CA GLY A 233 9.47 11.17 1.18
C GLY A 233 8.58 11.05 2.42
N ASN A 234 7.92 12.12 2.86
CA ASN A 234 7.11 12.13 4.08
C ASN A 234 5.83 11.27 4.00
N TYR A 235 5.40 10.95 2.79
CA TYR A 235 4.23 10.13 2.51
C TYR A 235 4.58 8.68 2.19
N GLU A 236 5.85 8.30 2.31
CA GLU A 236 6.26 6.91 2.13
C GLU A 236 5.88 6.06 3.34
N LEU A 237 5.72 4.77 3.10
CA LEU A 237 5.43 3.81 4.15
C LEU A 237 6.53 3.90 5.23
N PHE A 238 6.12 4.07 6.49
CA PHE A 238 7.04 4.23 7.62
C PHE A 238 8.00 5.44 7.56
N ALA A 239 7.70 6.47 6.75
CA ALA A 239 8.52 7.69 6.66
C ALA A 239 8.84 8.31 8.02
N MET A 240 7.90 8.28 8.97
CA MET A 240 8.06 8.80 10.33
C MET A 240 9.12 8.06 11.17
N TYR A 241 9.56 6.88 10.75
CA TYR A 241 10.56 6.07 11.44
C TYR A 241 11.94 6.13 10.78
N ARG A 242 12.07 6.79 9.63
CA ARG A 242 13.38 7.08 9.07
C ARG A 242 14.01 8.13 9.97
N GLN A 243 15.14 7.78 10.60
CA GLN A 243 15.99 8.80 11.20
C GLN A 243 16.25 9.85 10.11
N GLN A 244 15.83 11.09 10.34
CA GLN A 244 15.83 12.17 9.36
C GLN A 244 17.16 12.28 8.62
N ARG A 245 17.24 11.65 7.45
CA ARG A 245 18.17 12.02 6.40
C ARG A 245 17.56 11.66 5.06
N THR A 246 16.71 12.57 4.59
CA THR A 246 16.30 12.61 3.20
C THR A 246 17.56 12.88 2.38
N LEU A 247 17.98 11.93 1.55
CA LEU A 247 19.12 12.13 0.66
C LEU A 247 18.72 13.13 -0.43
N THR A 248 19.58 14.10 -0.71
CA THR A 248 19.32 15.07 -1.78
C THR A 248 19.42 14.39 -3.16
N PRO A 249 18.80 14.95 -4.21
CA PRO A 249 18.98 14.45 -5.57
C PRO A 249 20.45 14.32 -6.00
N GLU A 250 21.33 15.19 -5.49
CA GLU A 250 22.78 15.16 -5.72
C GLU A 250 23.44 13.98 -5.00
N GLU A 251 23.04 13.68 -3.76
CA GLU A 251 23.51 12.51 -3.01
C GLU A 251 23.06 11.20 -3.70
N MET A 252 21.86 11.16 -4.28
CA MET A 252 21.37 10.03 -5.09
C MET A 252 22.19 9.84 -6.38
N GLU A 253 22.60 10.93 -7.04
CA GLU A 253 23.43 10.87 -8.25
C GLU A 253 24.86 10.39 -7.97
N THR A 254 25.34 10.59 -6.74
CA THR A 254 26.69 10.20 -6.33
C THR A 254 26.79 8.69 -6.03
N ILE A 255 25.70 8.08 -5.55
CA ILE A 255 25.58 6.63 -5.31
C ILE A 255 25.50 5.86 -6.64
N GLY A 256 24.78 6.38 -7.64
CA GLY A 256 24.74 5.77 -8.98
C GLY A 256 26.08 5.77 -9.73
N LYS A 257 27.01 6.65 -9.36
CA LYS A 257 28.36 6.75 -9.94
C LYS A 257 29.41 5.92 -9.19
N SER A 258 29.15 5.49 -7.96
CA SER A 258 30.13 4.71 -7.17
C SER A 258 30.13 3.21 -7.50
N GLU A 259 29.08 2.67 -8.12
CA GLU A 259 29.02 1.27 -8.57
C GLU A 259 29.73 1.01 -9.92
N THR A 260 30.29 2.04 -10.57
CA THR A 260 30.98 1.89 -11.87
C THR A 260 32.49 2.13 -11.87
N TYR A 261 33.14 2.27 -10.71
CA TYR A 261 34.60 2.37 -10.65
C TYR A 261 35.23 1.38 -9.66
N GLY A 262 35.88 0.36 -10.22
CA GLY A 262 37.15 -0.13 -9.66
C GLY A 262 37.11 -1.45 -8.91
N SER A 263 36.75 -2.52 -9.60
CA SER A 263 37.47 -3.79 -9.40
C SER A 263 38.97 -3.54 -9.65
N THR A 264 39.76 -3.57 -8.57
CA THR A 264 41.14 -4.06 -8.64
C THR A 264 41.50 -4.69 -7.31
N ARG A 265 41.53 -6.03 -7.32
CA ARG A 265 42.39 -6.83 -6.45
C ARG A 265 43.80 -6.25 -6.47
N THR A 266 44.37 -5.99 -5.30
CA THR A 266 45.81 -6.12 -5.09
C THR A 266 46.06 -6.77 -3.74
N ASN A 267 46.45 -8.04 -3.78
CA ASN A 267 47.27 -8.65 -2.73
C ASN A 267 48.55 -7.84 -2.58
N LYS A 268 48.91 -7.50 -1.34
CA LYS A 268 50.30 -7.27 -0.96
C LYS A 268 50.58 -7.91 0.39
N ASP A 269 51.26 -9.05 0.32
CA ASP A 269 52.21 -9.49 1.32
C ASP A 269 53.15 -8.35 1.72
N GLY A 270 53.54 -8.32 3.00
CA GLY A 270 54.46 -7.31 3.51
C GLY A 270 54.71 -7.39 5.01
N THR A 271 55.34 -8.48 5.44
CA THR A 271 56.01 -8.68 6.73
C THR A 271 56.81 -7.48 7.28
N ARG A 272 56.79 -7.34 8.63
CA ARG A 272 57.86 -6.97 9.60
C ARG A 272 57.54 -5.76 10.51
N PRO A 273 58.23 -5.58 11.66
CA PRO A 273 58.46 -6.50 12.77
C PRO A 273 58.15 -5.83 14.14
N ARG A 274 58.07 -6.61 15.23
CA ARG A 274 58.10 -6.08 16.60
C ARG A 274 59.54 -5.86 17.05
N ASN A 275 59.82 -4.67 17.57
CA ASN A 275 60.69 -4.41 18.71
C ASN A 275 60.08 -3.26 19.50
#